data_AF-A0A8C6W4A0-F1
#
_entry.id   AF-A0A8C6W4A0-F1
#
_cell.length_a   1.000
_cell.length_b   1.000
_cell.length_c   1.000
_cell.angle_alpha   90.00
_cell.angle_beta   90.00
_cell.angle_gamma   90.00
#
_symmetry.space_group_name_H-M   'P 1'
#
loop_
_entity.id
_entity.type
_entity.pdbx_description
1 polymer ?
#
loop_
_entity_poly.entity_id
_entity_poly.type
_entity_poly.pdbx_seq_one_letter_code
_entity_poly.pdbx_strand_id
1 'polypeptide(L)'
;MAEAGPQAPPPPGTPSRHEKSLGLLTTKFVSLLQEAKDGVLDLKLAADTLAVRQKRRIYDITNVLEGVWGQVAIPGRLPTS
;
A
#
# COMPACT_ATOMS: atom_id res chain seq x y z
N MET A 1 -8.22 -40.73 18.04
CA MET A 1 -9.18 -40.02 17.18
C MET A 1 -9.71 -38.86 17.99
N ALA A 2 -9.16 -37.65 17.83
CA ALA A 2 -9.58 -36.47 18.58
C ALA A 2 -10.30 -35.53 17.60
N GLU A 3 -11.61 -35.43 17.78
CA GLU A 3 -12.52 -34.66 16.93
C GLU A 3 -12.44 -33.17 17.32
N ALA A 4 -12.25 -32.31 16.33
CA ALA A 4 -12.11 -30.87 16.50
C ALA A 4 -13.48 -30.24 16.82
N GLY A 5 -13.62 -29.66 18.01
CA GLY A 5 -14.84 -28.94 18.42
C GLY A 5 -15.16 -27.73 17.52
N PRO A 6 -16.41 -27.23 17.58
CA PRO A 6 -16.90 -26.21 16.66
C PRO A 6 -16.14 -24.89 16.88
N GLN A 7 -15.36 -24.48 15.88
CA GLN A 7 -14.74 -23.16 15.88
C GLN A 7 -15.84 -22.10 15.85
N ALA A 8 -15.90 -21.29 16.92
CA ALA A 8 -16.79 -20.15 17.01
C ALA A 8 -16.57 -19.17 15.83
N PRO A 9 -17.64 -18.52 15.32
CA PRO A 9 -17.49 -17.54 14.25
C PRO A 9 -16.58 -16.39 14.69
N PRO A 10 -15.70 -15.88 13.80
CA PRO A 10 -14.83 -14.77 14.14
C PRO A 10 -15.66 -13.53 14.52
N PRO A 11 -15.22 -12.74 15.53
CA PRO A 11 -15.99 -11.60 16.03
C PRO A 11 -16.21 -10.54 14.93
N PRO A 12 -17.43 -10.02 14.77
CA PRO A 12 -17.73 -8.93 13.84
C PRO A 12 -17.17 -7.63 14.42
N GLY A 13 -16.21 -7.02 13.73
CA GLY A 13 -15.64 -5.73 14.15
C GLY A 13 -14.12 -5.67 14.21
N THR A 14 -13.40 -6.70 13.78
CA THR A 14 -11.99 -6.47 13.44
C THR A 14 -11.96 -5.54 12.22
N PRO A 15 -11.30 -4.36 12.29
CA PRO A 15 -11.18 -3.48 11.14
C PRO A 15 -10.56 -4.31 10.03
N SER A 16 -11.35 -4.51 8.98
CA SER A 16 -11.11 -5.59 8.03
C SER A 16 -9.72 -5.38 7.46
N ARG A 17 -8.86 -6.40 7.50
CA ARG A 17 -7.48 -6.36 6.97
C ARG A 17 -7.43 -5.74 5.56
N HIS A 18 -8.55 -5.84 4.83
CA HIS A 18 -8.81 -5.20 3.55
C HIS A 18 -8.63 -3.68 3.53
N GLU A 19 -9.10 -2.95 4.55
CA GLU A 19 -9.04 -1.48 4.60
C GLU A 19 -7.61 -0.95 4.74
N LYS A 20 -6.70 -1.78 5.25
CA LYS A 20 -5.25 -1.51 5.38
C LYS A 20 -4.42 -2.32 4.40
N SER A 21 -5.06 -2.96 3.42
CA SER A 21 -4.36 -3.81 2.46
C SER A 21 -3.48 -2.96 1.54
N LEU A 22 -2.32 -3.52 1.18
CA LEU A 22 -1.41 -2.87 0.23
C LEU A 22 -2.10 -2.63 -1.11
N GLY A 23 -2.93 -3.57 -1.59
CA GLY A 23 -3.67 -3.41 -2.84
C GLY A 23 -4.56 -2.17 -2.84
N LEU A 24 -5.34 -1.93 -1.78
CA LEU A 24 -6.19 -0.74 -1.68
C LEU A 24 -5.38 0.55 -1.63
N LEU A 25 -4.27 0.55 -0.89
CA LEU A 25 -3.37 1.70 -0.82
C LEU A 25 -2.71 1.97 -2.17
N THR A 26 -2.28 0.94 -2.89
CA THR A 26 -1.74 1.04 -4.25
C THR A 26 -2.77 1.59 -5.22
N THR A 27 -4.03 1.12 -5.19
CA THR A 27 -5.09 1.65 -6.05
C THR A 27 -5.31 3.13 -5.82
N LYS A 28 -5.43 3.55 -4.55
CA LYS A 28 -5.58 4.97 -4.20
C LYS A 28 -4.34 5.80 -4.60
N PHE A 29 -3.14 5.25 -4.43
CA PHE A 29 -1.89 5.90 -4.83
C PHE A 29 -1.84 6.13 -6.35
N VAL A 30 -2.25 5.15 -7.15
CA VAL A 30 -2.32 5.26 -8.61
C VAL A 30 -3.37 6.29 -9.03
N SER A 31 -4.54 6.35 -8.38
CA SER A 31 -5.52 7.41 -8.63
C SER A 31 -4.94 8.81 -8.37
N LEU A 32 -4.22 9.00 -7.27
CA LEU A 32 -3.55 10.28 -6.97
C LEU A 32 -2.49 10.64 -8.02
N LEU A 33 -1.75 9.65 -8.53
CA LEU A 33 -0.78 9.87 -9.58
C LEU A 33 -1.43 10.24 -10.92
N GLN A 34 -2.59 9.65 -11.24
CA GLN A 34 -3.35 10.00 -12.45
C GLN A 34 -3.93 11.42 -12.36
N GLU A 35 -4.30 11.87 -11.16
CA GLU A 35 -4.78 13.24 -10.92
C GLU A 35 -3.64 14.27 -10.85
N ALA A 36 -2.41 13.82 -10.57
CA ALA A 36 -1.25 14.70 -10.49
C ALA A 36 -0.89 15.26 -11.87
N LYS A 37 -0.83 16.59 -11.96
CA LYS A 37 -0.31 17.27 -13.15
C LYS A 37 1.15 16.85 -13.38
N ASP A 38 1.46 16.58 -14.65
CA ASP A 38 2.78 16.14 -15.12
C ASP A 38 3.18 14.70 -14.73
N GLY A 39 2.26 13.91 -14.16
CA GLY A 39 2.52 12.52 -13.80
C GLY A 39 3.55 12.35 -12.68
N VAL A 40 3.76 13.40 -11.88
CA VAL A 40 4.66 13.40 -10.74
C VAL A 40 3.84 13.51 -9.46
N LEU A 41 3.85 12.45 -8.64
CA LEU A 41 3.17 12.45 -7.34
C LEU A 41 4.17 12.66 -6.19
N ASP A 42 3.91 13.67 -5.35
CA ASP A 42 4.68 13.88 -4.13
C ASP A 42 4.38 12.77 -3.11
N LEU A 43 5.41 12.02 -2.73
CA LEU A 43 5.32 10.91 -1.79
C LEU A 43 4.85 11.34 -0.40
N LYS A 44 5.15 12.56 0.02
CA LYS A 44 4.73 13.11 1.31
C LYS A 44 3.22 13.40 1.28
N LEU A 45 2.75 14.03 0.21
CA LEU A 45 1.32 14.27 -0.01
C LEU A 45 0.54 12.96 -0.11
N ALA A 46 1.05 11.99 -0.86
CA ALA A 46 0.43 10.68 -0.97
C ALA A 46 0.36 9.96 0.38
N ALA A 47 1.41 10.04 1.21
CA ALA A 47 1.42 9.46 2.55
C ALA A 47 0.38 10.08 3.48
N ASP A 48 0.23 11.40 3.44
CA ASP A 48 -0.79 12.12 4.21
C ASP A 48 -2.21 11.76 3.74
N THR A 49 -2.45 11.76 2.42
CA THR A 49 -3.75 11.42 1.83
C THR A 49 -4.16 9.97 2.08
N LEU A 50 -3.20 9.04 2.02
CA LEU A 50 -3.42 7.62 2.31
C LEU A 50 -3.46 7.32 3.82
N ALA A 51 -3.32 8.34 4.68
CA ALA A 51 -3.25 8.24 6.15
C ALA A 51 -2.22 7.19 6.63
N VAL A 52 -1.13 7.02 5.89
CA VAL A 52 -0.12 6.02 6.16
C VAL A 52 0.85 6.58 7.18
N ARG A 53 0.60 6.31 8.46
CA ARG A 53 1.49 6.74 9.56
C ARG A 53 2.91 6.14 9.49
N GLN A 54 3.11 5.09 8.69
CA GLN A 54 4.37 4.36 8.59
C GLN A 54 4.95 4.46 7.18
N LYS A 55 6.15 5.04 7.06
CA LYS A 55 6.92 5.11 5.80
C LYS A 55 7.05 3.75 5.09
N ARG A 56 6.96 2.64 5.84
CA ARG A 56 7.07 1.27 5.35
C ARG A 56 6.12 0.94 4.19
N ARG A 57 4.87 1.41 4.22
CA ARG A 57 3.88 1.06 3.17
C ARG A 57 4.09 1.84 1.89
N ILE A 58 4.62 3.06 1.97
CA ILE A 58 4.98 3.84 0.77
C ILE A 58 6.06 3.08 0.00
N TYR A 59 7.07 2.54 0.68
CA TYR A 59 8.08 1.71 0.03
C TYR A 59 7.50 0.44 -0.58
N ASP A 60 6.54 -0.23 0.08
CA ASP A 60 5.89 -1.39 -0.52
C ASP A 60 5.14 -1.01 -1.79
N ILE A 61 4.43 0.11 -1.81
CA ILE A 61 3.69 0.60 -2.97
C ILE A 61 4.65 0.98 -4.10
N THR A 62 5.72 1.73 -3.81
CA THR A 62 6.73 2.09 -4.82
C THR A 62 7.45 0.85 -5.34
N ASN A 63 7.77 -0.13 -4.50
CA ASN A 63 8.43 -1.36 -4.93
C ASN A 63 7.50 -2.24 -5.79
N VAL A 64 6.20 -2.27 -5.48
CA VAL A 64 5.18 -2.94 -6.31
C VAL A 64 5.03 -2.21 -7.65
N LEU A 65 4.96 -0.89 -7.65
CA LEU A 65 4.86 -0.09 -8.87
C LEU A 65 6.13 -0.17 -9.71
N GLU A 66 7.32 -0.12 -9.12
CA GLU A 66 8.61 -0.31 -9.81
C GLU A 66 8.73 -1.73 -10.40
N GLY A 67 8.22 -2.75 -9.69
CA GLY A 67 8.21 -4.13 -10.17
C GLY A 67 7.23 -4.38 -11.31
N VAL A 68 6.07 -3.68 -11.32
CA VAL A 68 5.07 -3.77 -12.40
C VAL A 68 5.41 -2.87 -13.58
N TRP A 69 5.99 -1.69 -13.33
CA TRP A 69 6.36 -0.70 -14.36
C TRP A 69 7.79 -0.82 -14.87
N GLY A 70 8.52 -1.87 -14.48
CA GLY A 70 9.74 -2.29 -15.16
C GLY A 70 10.73 -1.15 -15.36
N GLN A 71 11.47 -0.83 -14.30
CA GLN A 71 12.74 -0.10 -14.43
C GLN A 71 12.64 1.29 -15.08
N VAL A 72 11.59 2.06 -14.80
CA VAL A 72 11.67 3.54 -14.93
C VAL A 72 12.24 4.07 -13.62
N ALA A 73 13.51 4.45 -13.66
CA ALA A 73 14.23 5.04 -12.54
C ALA A 73 13.45 6.23 -11.98
N ILE A 74 12.94 6.11 -10.76
CA ILE A 74 12.39 7.23 -10.01
C ILE A 74 13.58 8.10 -9.57
N PRO A 75 13.76 9.32 -10.12
CA PRO A 75 14.88 10.17 -9.72
C PRO A 75 14.70 10.58 -8.25
N GLY A 76 15.67 10.23 -7.39
CA GLY A 76 15.68 10.60 -5.97
C GLY A 76 15.81 9.44 -4.95
N ARG A 77 15.96 8.19 -5.40
CA ARG A 77 16.17 7.05 -4.47
C ARG A 77 17.62 7.02 -3.96
N LEU A 78 17.83 7.30 -2.68
CA LEU A 78 19.09 6.97 -2.00
C LEU A 78 19.25 5.44 -1.96
N PRO A 79 20.47 4.91 -2.20
CA PRO A 79 20.72 3.48 -2.14
C PRO A 79 20.47 3.00 -0.71
N THR A 80 19.49 2.11 -0.53
CA THR A 80 19.31 1.38 0.71
C THR A 80 20.36 0.27 0.74
N SER A 81 21.31 0.40 1.65
CA SER A 81 22.23 -0.68 2.03
C SER A 81 21.49 -1.86 2.65
#